data_AF-A0A015N4Y5-F1
#
_entry.id   AF-A0A015N4Y5-F1
#
_cell.length_a   1.000
_cell.length_b   1.000
_cell.length_c   1.000
_cell.angle_alpha   90.00
_cell.angle_beta   90.00
_cell.angle_gamma   90.00
#
_symmetry.space_group_name_H-M   'P 1'
#
loop_
_entity.id
_entity.type
_entity.pdbx_description
1 polymer ?
#
loop_
_entity_poly.entity_id
_entity_poly.type
_entity_poly.pdbx_seq_one_letter_code
_entity_poly.pdbx_strand_id
1 'polypeptide(L)'
;MKSANENIRNKKVIKQKFKCAPEKKLSVYFDLRYIINRIQEIRSCITGLRNYPNQKTIDKWINYQNAIIKLKDKYELVTSDNSFNFLDHDQFHRYLDELNEIRKQLRIVFKLELNIMEQEQIISSIKKRCDNYKDDQGRMIQSITEKEMVSISIEKIYKKDHNGNEVLITDENQVMEETNHHFQTVAGSVNRKKPIQGRWKEQYKPQPHINENIYSGIMNAPSYDEWLDII
;
A
#
# COMPACT_ATOMS: atom_id res chain seq x y z
N MET A 1 30.32 -46.22 -11.28
CA MET A 1 29.80 -45.15 -10.40
C MET A 1 29.81 -43.85 -11.19
N LYS A 2 28.67 -43.45 -11.78
CA LYS A 2 28.55 -42.16 -12.48
C LYS A 2 28.00 -41.16 -11.47
N SER A 3 28.86 -40.26 -11.01
CA SER A 3 28.52 -39.23 -10.01
C SER A 3 27.50 -38.25 -10.56
N ALA A 4 26.42 -38.07 -9.79
CA ALA A 4 25.43 -37.01 -9.98
C ALA A 4 26.09 -35.65 -9.72
N ASN A 5 26.57 -35.01 -10.78
CA ASN A 5 27.02 -33.61 -10.78
C ASN A 5 26.24 -32.83 -11.83
N GLU A 6 24.92 -32.84 -11.72
CA GLU A 6 24.09 -31.85 -12.39
C GLU A 6 23.75 -30.75 -11.37
N ASN A 7 24.45 -29.64 -11.54
CA ASN A 7 24.39 -28.45 -10.69
C ASN A 7 22.95 -27.97 -10.49
N ILE A 8 22.46 -28.02 -9.26
CA ILE A 8 21.26 -27.29 -8.84
C ILE A 8 21.54 -25.79 -9.06
N ARG A 9 20.89 -25.19 -10.06
CA ARG A 9 20.95 -23.75 -10.31
C ARG A 9 20.21 -23.03 -9.19
N ASN A 10 20.94 -22.61 -8.16
CA ASN A 10 20.41 -21.71 -7.14
C ASN A 10 19.93 -20.39 -7.78
N LYS A 11 18.61 -20.20 -7.89
CA LYS A 11 18.01 -18.92 -8.27
C LYS A 11 18.40 -17.87 -7.24
N LYS A 12 19.00 -16.76 -7.69
CA LYS A 12 19.27 -15.60 -6.83
C LYS A 12 17.97 -15.12 -6.21
N VAL A 13 17.84 -15.26 -4.89
CA VAL A 13 16.76 -14.63 -4.12
C VAL A 13 16.96 -13.13 -4.21
N ILE A 14 16.15 -12.47 -5.05
CA ILE A 14 16.09 -11.01 -5.08
C ILE A 14 15.43 -10.59 -3.78
N LYS A 15 16.24 -10.24 -2.78
CA LYS A 15 15.75 -9.57 -1.57
C LYS A 15 15.05 -8.30 -2.03
N GLN A 16 13.72 -8.24 -1.89
CA GLN A 16 12.98 -7.01 -2.12
C GLN A 16 13.64 -5.91 -1.30
N LYS A 17 14.17 -4.88 -1.97
CA LYS A 17 14.69 -3.69 -1.30
C LYS A 17 13.58 -3.17 -0.40
N PHE A 18 13.85 -3.05 0.90
CA PHE A 18 12.94 -2.38 1.84
C PHE A 18 12.47 -1.07 1.19
N LYS A 19 11.16 -0.97 0.92
CA LYS A 19 10.57 0.25 0.37
C LYS A 19 10.88 1.36 1.37
N CYS A 20 11.65 2.38 0.95
CA CYS A 20 11.85 3.57 1.76
C CYS A 20 10.47 4.16 2.07
N ALA A 21 10.21 4.45 3.36
CA ALA A 21 8.93 5.02 3.79
C ALA A 21 8.61 6.26 2.93
N PRO A 22 7.36 6.42 2.45
CA PRO A 22 6.99 7.49 1.51
C PRO A 22 7.42 8.87 2.01
N GLU A 23 7.27 9.09 3.32
CA GLU A 23 7.61 10.32 4.04
C GLU A 23 9.07 10.76 3.87
N LYS A 24 10.01 9.81 3.77
CA LYS A 24 11.45 10.11 3.63
C LYS A 24 11.85 10.60 2.25
N LYS A 25 10.90 10.66 1.31
CA LYS A 25 11.11 11.26 -0.02
C LYS A 25 10.87 12.77 -0.01
N LEU A 26 10.13 13.28 0.97
CA LEU A 26 9.78 14.71 1.04
C LEU A 26 10.92 15.51 1.66
N SER A 27 11.27 16.63 1.04
CA SER A 27 12.32 17.51 1.57
C SER A 27 11.92 18.10 2.93
N VAL A 28 10.62 18.40 3.11
CA VAL A 28 10.05 18.92 4.36
C VAL A 28 10.32 18.01 5.55
N TYR A 29 10.37 16.69 5.35
CA TYR A 29 10.67 15.75 6.43
C TYR A 29 12.04 16.03 7.08
N PHE A 30 13.06 16.28 6.25
CA PHE A 30 14.41 16.55 6.71
C PHE A 30 14.49 17.92 7.40
N ASP A 31 13.81 18.91 6.85
CA ASP A 31 13.76 20.26 7.42
C ASP A 31 13.01 20.27 8.76
N LEU A 32 11.91 19.53 8.88
CA LEU A 32 11.19 19.35 10.14
C LEU A 32 12.06 18.66 11.20
N ARG A 33 12.82 17.65 10.80
CA ARG A 33 13.77 16.97 11.68
C ARG A 33 14.89 17.91 12.13
N TYR A 34 15.39 18.74 11.21
CA TYR A 34 16.39 19.76 11.53
C TYR A 34 15.87 20.71 12.63
N ILE A 35 14.65 21.26 12.47
CA ILE A 35 14.03 22.14 13.47
C ILE A 35 13.84 21.43 14.82
N ILE A 36 13.36 20.19 14.83
CA ILE A 36 13.19 19.41 16.08
C ILE A 36 14.53 19.26 16.81
N ASN A 37 15.60 18.95 16.08
CA ASN A 37 16.94 18.83 16.66
C ASN A 37 17.42 20.18 17.22
N ARG A 38 17.14 21.31 16.53
CA ARG A 38 17.49 22.66 17.05
C ARG A 38 16.72 22.99 18.32
N ILE A 39 15.43 22.61 18.42
CA ILE A 39 14.61 22.79 19.62
C ILE A 39 15.17 21.98 20.81
N GLN A 40 15.60 20.75 20.58
CA GLN A 40 16.22 19.94 21.64
C GLN A 40 17.55 20.56 22.11
N GLU A 41 18.33 21.08 21.17
CA GLU A 41 19.62 21.70 21.48
C GLU A 41 19.45 23.01 22.25
N ILE A 42 18.51 23.87 21.87
CA ILE A 42 18.31 25.15 22.56
C ILE A 42 17.78 24.93 23.97
N ARG A 43 16.90 23.94 24.17
CA ARG A 43 16.42 23.55 25.50
C ARG A 43 17.59 23.10 26.39
N SER A 44 18.49 22.29 25.83
CA SER A 44 19.69 21.84 26.53
C SER A 44 20.61 23.02 26.90
N CYS A 45 20.78 23.98 25.97
CA CYS A 45 21.52 25.22 26.24
C CYS A 45 20.88 26.06 27.35
N ILE A 46 19.57 26.29 27.29
CA ILE A 46 18.78 27.03 28.30
C ILE A 46 18.97 26.41 29.68
N THR A 47 18.90 25.07 29.79
CA THR A 47 19.08 24.37 31.07
C THR A 47 20.51 24.42 31.62
N GLY A 48 21.51 24.56 30.74
CA GLY A 48 22.93 24.61 31.11
C GLY A 48 23.50 26.02 31.29
N LEU A 49 22.76 27.06 30.91
CA LEU A 49 23.18 28.46 31.00
C LEU A 49 23.11 28.94 32.47
N ARG A 50 24.26 28.94 33.15
CA ARG A 50 24.43 29.58 34.48
C ARG A 50 24.89 31.05 34.41
N ASN A 51 25.45 31.51 33.29
CA ASN A 51 26.05 32.84 33.05
C ASN A 51 25.79 33.29 31.59
N TYR A 52 26.28 34.50 31.23
CA TYR A 52 26.32 34.99 29.84
C TYR A 52 26.93 33.95 28.87
N PRO A 53 26.33 33.76 27.68
CA PRO A 53 26.82 32.82 26.68
C PRO A 53 28.19 33.25 26.15
N ASN A 54 29.07 32.26 25.92
CA ASN A 54 30.35 32.53 25.28
C ASN A 54 30.18 32.87 23.80
N GLN A 55 31.16 33.57 23.21
CA GLN A 55 31.11 34.01 21.82
C GLN A 55 30.87 32.86 20.83
N LYS A 56 31.50 31.70 21.06
CA LYS A 56 31.34 30.51 20.21
C LYS A 56 29.89 30.00 20.17
N THR A 57 29.20 30.04 21.30
CA THR A 57 27.77 29.70 21.39
C THR A 57 26.94 30.73 20.65
N ILE A 58 27.22 32.03 20.82
CA ILE A 58 26.53 33.11 20.12
C ILE A 58 26.65 32.94 18.60
N ASP A 59 27.87 32.81 18.08
CA ASP A 59 28.13 32.65 16.64
C ASP A 59 27.43 31.42 16.06
N LYS A 60 27.39 30.33 16.84
CA LYS A 60 26.69 29.09 16.46
C LYS A 60 25.18 29.31 16.31
N TRP A 61 24.54 30.01 17.25
CA TRP A 61 23.11 30.29 17.20
C TRP A 61 22.74 31.31 16.13
N ILE A 62 23.59 32.30 15.88
CA ILE A 62 23.45 33.22 14.73
C ILE A 62 23.49 32.44 13.40
N ASN A 63 24.44 31.51 13.25
CA ASN A 63 24.51 30.67 12.06
C ASN A 63 23.26 29.80 11.87
N TYR A 64 22.70 29.27 12.95
CA TYR A 64 21.43 28.53 12.89
C TYR A 64 20.24 29.42 12.55
N GLN A 65 20.16 30.62 13.11
CA GLN A 65 19.15 31.61 12.74
C GLN A 65 19.20 31.90 11.24
N ASN A 66 20.38 32.14 10.68
CA ASN A 66 20.54 32.38 9.25
C ASN A 66 20.09 31.19 8.38
N ALA A 67 20.34 29.96 8.84
CA ALA A 67 19.85 28.76 8.15
C ALA A 67 18.31 28.64 8.24
N ILE A 68 17.73 29.03 9.37
CA ILE A 68 16.29 28.97 9.61
C ILE A 68 15.55 30.06 8.83
N ILE A 69 16.13 31.25 8.66
CA ILE A 69 15.58 32.30 7.79
C ILE A 69 15.42 31.77 6.37
N LYS A 70 16.44 31.11 5.81
CA LYS A 70 16.34 30.47 4.48
C LYS A 70 15.25 29.41 4.41
N LEU A 71 15.00 28.69 5.49
CA LEU A 71 13.91 27.71 5.58
C LEU A 71 12.53 28.38 5.66
N LYS A 72 12.42 29.50 6.36
CA LYS A 72 11.19 30.31 6.41
C LYS A 72 10.82 30.78 5.01
N ASP A 73 11.79 31.31 4.26
CA ASP A 73 11.58 31.79 2.90
C ASP A 73 11.18 30.65 1.95
N LYS A 74 11.85 29.49 2.07
CA LYS A 74 11.55 28.30 1.25
C LYS A 74 10.09 27.84 1.37
N TYR A 75 9.48 28.00 2.53
CA TYR A 75 8.13 27.50 2.84
C TYR A 75 7.11 28.61 3.08
N GLU A 76 7.47 29.87 2.83
CA GLU A 76 6.62 31.05 3.02
C GLU A 76 5.97 31.09 4.43
N LEU A 77 6.75 30.78 5.47
CA LEU A 77 6.24 30.66 6.84
C LEU A 77 5.90 32.04 7.43
N VAL A 78 4.72 32.15 8.06
CA VAL A 78 4.25 33.39 8.68
C VAL A 78 4.76 33.46 10.11
N THR A 79 5.89 34.12 10.33
CA THR A 79 6.48 34.32 11.67
C THR A 79 6.92 35.76 11.87
N SER A 80 7.13 36.16 13.12
CA SER A 80 7.68 37.47 13.44
C SER A 80 9.10 37.61 12.88
N ASP A 81 9.43 38.77 12.29
CA ASP A 81 10.78 39.09 11.81
C ASP A 81 11.68 39.51 12.97
N ASN A 82 11.92 38.58 13.89
CA ASN A 82 12.80 38.81 15.03
C ASN A 82 14.23 38.37 14.67
N SER A 83 15.18 39.28 14.86
CA SER A 83 16.62 38.95 14.82
C SER A 83 17.15 38.90 16.25
N PHE A 84 17.76 37.76 16.62
CA PHE A 84 18.34 37.53 17.93
C PHE A 84 19.86 37.66 17.86
N ASN A 85 20.44 38.34 18.85
CA ASN A 85 21.88 38.45 19.05
C ASN A 85 22.41 37.47 20.13
N PHE A 86 21.50 36.77 20.81
CA PHE A 86 21.79 35.72 21.79
C PHE A 86 22.71 36.17 22.94
N LEU A 87 22.67 37.45 23.33
CA LEU A 87 23.48 38.00 24.42
C LEU A 87 22.95 37.65 25.81
N ASP A 88 21.64 37.39 25.93
CA ASP A 88 20.96 37.11 27.19
C ASP A 88 20.08 35.87 27.10
N HIS A 89 19.62 35.39 28.26
CA HIS A 89 18.80 34.18 28.40
C HIS A 89 17.39 34.35 27.80
N ASP A 90 16.81 35.55 27.88
CA ASP A 90 15.47 35.85 27.37
C ASP A 90 15.40 35.72 25.84
N GLN A 91 16.50 36.03 25.14
CA GLN A 91 16.59 35.83 23.70
C GLN A 91 16.59 34.35 23.32
N PHE A 92 17.20 33.47 24.11
CA PHE A 92 17.09 32.03 23.88
C PHE A 92 15.66 31.53 24.07
N HIS A 93 14.95 32.04 25.08
CA HIS A 93 13.55 31.70 25.31
C HIS A 93 12.65 32.16 24.17
N ARG A 94 12.75 33.43 23.76
CA ARG A 94 11.98 33.96 22.62
C ARG A 94 12.27 33.22 21.31
N TYR A 95 13.54 32.88 21.06
CA TYR A 95 13.91 32.11 19.88
C TYR A 95 13.39 30.66 19.94
N LEU A 96 13.35 30.04 21.12
CA LEU A 96 12.71 28.73 21.31
C LEU A 96 11.21 28.79 20.99
N ASP A 97 10.50 29.84 21.40
CA ASP A 97 9.09 30.03 21.09
C ASP A 97 8.87 30.17 19.58
N GLU A 98 9.70 30.96 18.90
CA GLU A 98 9.68 31.09 17.45
C GLU A 98 9.92 29.75 16.74
N LEU A 99 10.92 28.97 17.19
CA LEU A 99 11.17 27.63 16.67
C LEU A 99 9.97 26.70 16.84
N ASN A 100 9.24 26.82 17.95
CA ASN A 100 8.03 26.01 18.18
C ASN A 100 6.90 26.40 17.21
N GLU A 101 6.75 27.68 16.89
CA GLU A 101 5.78 28.13 15.88
C GLU A 101 6.17 27.67 14.47
N ILE A 102 7.44 27.82 14.09
CA ILE A 102 7.99 27.28 12.83
C ILE A 102 7.70 25.77 12.75
N ARG A 103 7.96 25.02 13.82
CA ARG A 103 7.68 23.57 13.86
C ARG A 103 6.20 23.27 13.63
N LYS A 104 5.28 24.05 14.19
CA LYS A 104 3.83 23.85 14.00
C LYS A 104 3.44 24.07 12.55
N GLN A 105 3.90 25.16 11.94
CA GLN A 105 3.61 25.48 10.54
C GLN A 105 4.21 24.46 9.59
N LEU A 106 5.48 24.08 9.81
CA LEU A 106 6.16 23.09 8.98
C LEU A 106 5.52 21.69 9.07
N ARG A 107 4.89 21.34 10.19
CA ARG A 107 4.06 20.13 10.30
C ARG A 107 2.81 20.19 9.42
N ILE A 108 2.20 21.36 9.27
CA ILE A 108 1.05 21.55 8.38
C ILE A 108 1.52 21.38 6.93
N VAL A 109 2.60 22.06 6.55
CA VAL A 109 3.21 21.94 5.21
C VAL A 109 3.55 20.48 4.90
N PHE A 110 4.17 19.77 5.85
CA PHE A 110 4.50 18.35 5.69
C PHE A 110 3.27 17.50 5.41
N LYS A 111 2.18 17.71 6.17
CA LYS A 111 0.92 16.98 5.98
C LYS A 111 0.29 17.27 4.63
N LEU A 112 0.37 18.51 4.15
CA LEU A 112 -0.11 18.90 2.82
C LEU A 112 0.69 18.22 1.72
N GLU A 113 2.03 18.27 1.77
CA GLU A 113 2.88 17.59 0.78
C GLU A 113 2.67 16.07 0.78
N LEU A 114 2.49 15.46 1.96
CA LEU A 114 2.20 14.04 2.08
C LEU A 114 0.88 13.68 1.39
N ASN A 115 -0.17 14.46 1.62
CA ASN A 115 -1.46 14.25 0.97
C ASN A 115 -1.36 14.42 -0.56
N ILE A 116 -0.62 15.41 -1.04
CA ILE A 116 -0.41 15.63 -2.49
C ILE A 116 0.29 14.41 -3.10
N MET A 117 1.38 13.94 -2.48
CA MET A 117 2.12 12.77 -2.96
C MET A 117 1.24 11.51 -2.97
N GLU A 118 0.39 11.31 -1.96
CA GLU A 118 -0.57 10.20 -1.93
C GLU A 118 -1.60 10.29 -3.07
N GLN A 119 -2.13 11.49 -3.34
CA GLN A 119 -3.05 11.72 -4.45
C GLN A 119 -2.40 11.46 -5.81
N GLU A 120 -1.18 11.93 -6.02
CA GLU A 120 -0.40 11.65 -7.23
C GLU A 120 -0.16 10.15 -7.42
N GLN A 121 0.09 9.43 -6.33
CA GLN A 121 0.26 7.98 -6.36
C GLN A 121 -1.05 7.26 -6.72
N ILE A 122 -2.20 7.73 -6.22
CA ILE A 122 -3.52 7.19 -6.56
C ILE A 122 -3.79 7.42 -8.06
N ILE A 123 -3.61 8.65 -8.54
CA ILE A 123 -3.86 9.02 -9.95
C ILE A 123 -2.96 8.21 -10.88
N SER A 124 -1.67 8.12 -10.57
CA SER A 124 -0.73 7.32 -11.39
C SER A 124 -1.07 5.84 -11.38
N SER A 125 -1.55 5.30 -10.25
CA SER A 125 -2.00 3.91 -10.16
C SER A 125 -3.27 3.66 -10.99
N ILE A 126 -4.22 4.60 -11.00
CA ILE A 126 -5.43 4.53 -11.84
C ILE A 126 -5.03 4.56 -13.31
N LYS A 127 -4.19 5.52 -13.72
CA LYS A 127 -3.71 5.62 -15.10
C LYS A 127 -3.05 4.33 -15.57
N LYS A 128 -2.15 3.78 -14.74
CA LYS A 128 -1.49 2.50 -15.02
C LYS A 128 -2.47 1.34 -15.17
N ARG A 129 -3.57 1.31 -14.38
CA ARG A 129 -4.63 0.30 -14.55
C ARG A 129 -5.39 0.48 -15.85
N CYS A 130 -5.68 1.71 -16.26
CA CYS A 130 -6.32 1.99 -17.55
C CYS A 130 -5.44 1.55 -18.73
N ASP A 131 -4.13 1.80 -18.66
CA ASP A 131 -3.18 1.35 -19.66
C ASP A 131 -3.12 -0.20 -19.68
N ASN A 132 -2.98 -0.83 -18.51
CA ASN A 132 -3.04 -2.29 -18.41
C ASN A 132 -4.37 -2.89 -18.89
N TYR A 133 -5.51 -2.20 -18.72
CA TYR A 133 -6.78 -2.72 -19.23
C TYR A 133 -6.77 -2.90 -20.76
N LYS A 134 -6.05 -2.03 -21.47
CA LYS A 134 -5.88 -2.10 -22.92
C LYS A 134 -4.79 -3.10 -23.32
N ASP A 135 -3.66 -3.06 -22.64
CA ASP A 135 -2.43 -3.74 -23.10
C ASP A 135 -2.13 -5.06 -22.37
N ASP A 136 -2.58 -5.23 -21.11
CA ASP A 136 -2.29 -6.39 -20.25
C ASP A 136 -3.36 -6.58 -19.15
N GLN A 137 -4.50 -7.17 -19.53
CA GLN A 137 -5.64 -7.38 -18.64
C GLN A 137 -5.28 -8.23 -17.41
N GLY A 138 -4.31 -9.14 -17.54
CA GLY A 138 -3.81 -9.96 -16.42
C GLY A 138 -3.19 -9.12 -15.33
N ARG A 139 -2.31 -8.16 -15.70
CA ARG A 139 -1.74 -7.20 -14.74
C ARG A 139 -2.79 -6.27 -14.13
N MET A 140 -3.82 -5.90 -14.90
CA MET A 140 -4.94 -5.11 -14.37
C MET A 140 -5.66 -5.90 -13.26
N ILE A 141 -6.09 -7.13 -13.54
CA ILE A 141 -6.78 -8.02 -12.58
C ILE A 141 -5.89 -8.23 -11.34
N GLN A 142 -4.60 -8.47 -11.55
CA GLN A 142 -3.65 -8.63 -10.45
C GLN A 142 -3.55 -7.38 -9.57
N SER A 143 -3.55 -6.19 -10.18
CA SER A 143 -3.49 -4.92 -9.45
C SER A 143 -4.75 -4.62 -8.62
N ILE A 144 -5.92 -5.17 -9.00
CA ILE A 144 -7.19 -4.98 -8.28
C ILE A 144 -7.38 -6.05 -7.21
N THR A 145 -6.97 -7.28 -7.48
CA THR A 145 -7.20 -8.42 -6.57
C THR A 145 -6.26 -8.45 -5.37
N GLU A 146 -5.27 -7.54 -5.31
CA GLU A 146 -4.22 -7.47 -4.27
C GLU A 146 -3.56 -8.83 -3.98
N LYS A 147 -3.67 -9.77 -4.93
CA LYS A 147 -3.21 -11.14 -4.74
C LYS A 147 -1.70 -11.14 -4.63
N GLU A 148 -1.22 -11.54 -3.46
CA GLU A 148 0.17 -11.90 -3.29
C GLU A 148 0.49 -13.05 -4.26
N MET A 149 1.58 -12.92 -5.02
CA MET A 149 2.00 -13.97 -5.95
C MET A 149 2.55 -15.15 -5.15
N VAL A 150 1.66 -16.02 -4.70
CA VAL A 150 2.04 -17.29 -4.12
C VAL A 150 2.19 -18.28 -5.27
N SER A 151 3.41 -18.46 -5.74
CA SER A 151 3.75 -19.57 -6.63
C SER A 151 4.08 -20.79 -5.78
N ILE A 152 3.30 -21.86 -5.93
CA ILE A 152 3.63 -23.17 -5.37
C ILE A 152 4.31 -23.97 -6.49
N SER A 153 5.56 -24.37 -6.28
CA SER A 153 6.27 -25.30 -7.16
C SER A 153 6.15 -26.71 -6.59
N ILE A 154 5.49 -27.59 -7.35
CA ILE A 154 5.41 -29.02 -7.01
C ILE A 154 6.51 -29.72 -7.80
N GLU A 155 7.51 -30.25 -7.10
CA GLU A 155 8.66 -30.94 -7.73
C GLU A 155 8.54 -32.46 -7.66
N LYS A 156 7.74 -32.96 -6.71
CA LYS A 156 7.63 -34.39 -6.42
C LYS A 156 6.22 -34.76 -6.00
N ILE A 157 5.74 -35.89 -6.48
CA ILE A 157 4.43 -36.44 -6.12
C ILE A 157 4.59 -37.84 -5.58
N TYR A 158 3.97 -38.10 -4.42
CA TYR A 158 3.82 -39.45 -3.88
C TYR A 158 2.48 -40.01 -4.35
N LYS A 159 2.53 -41.11 -5.10
CA LYS A 159 1.34 -41.82 -5.60
C LYS A 159 1.37 -43.25 -5.11
N LYS A 160 0.22 -43.76 -4.67
CA LYS A 160 0.07 -45.20 -4.40
C LYS A 160 -0.35 -45.89 -5.69
N ASP A 161 0.41 -46.90 -6.09
CA ASP A 161 0.04 -47.77 -7.20
C ASP A 161 -1.15 -48.66 -6.82
N HIS A 162 -1.78 -49.31 -7.80
CA HIS A 162 -2.90 -50.23 -7.60
C HIS A 162 -2.60 -51.37 -6.62
N ASN A 163 -1.32 -51.70 -6.44
CA ASN A 163 -0.84 -52.71 -5.49
C ASN A 163 -0.52 -52.14 -4.09
N GLY A 164 -0.81 -50.87 -3.83
CA GLY A 164 -0.57 -50.21 -2.54
C GLY A 164 0.87 -49.75 -2.30
N ASN A 165 1.78 -49.97 -3.25
CA ASN A 165 3.16 -49.51 -3.19
C ASN A 165 3.25 -48.00 -3.43
N GLU A 166 4.11 -47.32 -2.68
CA GLU A 166 4.35 -45.89 -2.84
C GLU A 166 5.39 -45.65 -3.94
N VAL A 167 4.98 -44.91 -4.97
CA VAL A 167 5.80 -44.49 -6.10
C VAL A 167 6.06 -42.99 -5.97
N LEU A 168 7.35 -42.62 -6.03
CA LEU A 168 7.77 -41.22 -6.05
C LEU A 168 8.00 -40.78 -7.49
N ILE A 169 7.21 -39.81 -7.94
CA ILE A 169 7.32 -39.23 -9.27
C ILE A 169 8.15 -37.94 -9.15
N THR A 170 9.23 -37.88 -9.91
CA THR A 170 10.16 -36.72 -9.94
C THR A 170 10.36 -36.14 -11.33
N ASP A 171 9.86 -36.79 -12.39
CA ASP A 171 9.93 -36.30 -13.75
C ASP A 171 8.94 -35.15 -13.96
N GLU A 172 9.37 -34.04 -14.56
CA GLU A 172 8.59 -32.80 -14.66
C GLU A 172 7.27 -32.99 -15.43
N ASN A 173 7.30 -33.76 -16.53
CA ASN A 173 6.10 -34.00 -17.33
C ASN A 173 5.10 -34.87 -16.56
N GLN A 174 5.58 -35.92 -15.89
CA GLN A 174 4.75 -36.82 -15.08
C GLN A 174 4.17 -36.10 -13.84
N VAL A 175 4.97 -35.25 -13.19
CA VAL A 175 4.50 -34.42 -12.08
C VAL A 175 3.38 -33.48 -12.54
N MET A 176 3.53 -32.85 -13.70
CA MET A 176 2.50 -31.95 -14.25
C MET A 176 1.20 -32.70 -14.60
N GLU A 177 1.31 -33.87 -15.24
CA GLU A 177 0.18 -34.71 -15.60
C GLU A 177 -0.61 -35.18 -14.37
N GLU A 178 0.08 -35.72 -13.37
CA GLU A 178 -0.54 -36.22 -12.15
C GLU A 178 -1.12 -35.09 -11.27
N THR A 179 -0.47 -33.92 -11.24
CA THR A 179 -1.01 -32.72 -10.58
C THR A 179 -2.33 -32.30 -11.20
N ASN A 180 -2.38 -32.21 -12.53
CA ASN A 180 -3.61 -31.85 -13.26
C ASN A 180 -4.71 -32.89 -13.00
N HIS A 181 -4.37 -34.18 -13.09
CA HIS A 181 -5.32 -35.27 -12.84
C HIS A 181 -5.89 -35.18 -11.41
N HIS A 182 -5.03 -34.97 -10.40
CA HIS A 182 -5.45 -34.82 -9.02
C HIS A 182 -6.45 -33.67 -8.86
N PHE A 183 -6.11 -32.44 -9.26
CA PHE A 183 -7.00 -31.29 -9.05
C PHE A 183 -8.29 -31.36 -9.87
N GLN A 184 -8.30 -32.04 -11.00
CA GLN A 184 -9.53 -32.29 -11.77
C GLN A 184 -10.45 -33.33 -11.11
N THR A 185 -9.88 -34.32 -10.42
CA THR A 185 -10.65 -35.48 -9.89
C THR A 185 -10.90 -35.42 -8.39
N VAL A 186 -10.10 -34.65 -7.63
CA VAL A 186 -10.12 -34.60 -6.15
C VAL A 186 -11.48 -34.20 -5.58
N ALA A 187 -12.22 -33.34 -6.28
CA ALA A 187 -13.52 -32.88 -5.82
C ALA A 187 -14.63 -33.94 -5.99
N GLY A 188 -14.37 -35.08 -6.65
CA GLY A 188 -15.36 -36.14 -6.94
C GLY A 188 -16.61 -35.64 -7.69
N SER A 189 -16.56 -34.41 -8.18
CA SER A 189 -17.71 -33.65 -8.63
C SER A 189 -17.91 -33.90 -10.12
N VAL A 190 -18.80 -34.81 -10.43
CA VAL A 190 -19.26 -35.02 -11.81
C VAL A 190 -20.32 -33.96 -12.11
N ASN A 191 -20.15 -33.21 -13.20
CA ASN A 191 -21.10 -32.19 -13.63
C ASN A 191 -22.40 -32.87 -14.09
N ARG A 192 -23.34 -33.04 -13.15
CA ARG A 192 -24.64 -33.70 -13.35
C ARG A 192 -25.74 -32.76 -12.87
N LYS A 193 -26.91 -32.82 -13.49
CA LYS A 193 -28.10 -32.14 -12.98
C LYS A 193 -28.40 -32.69 -11.58
N LYS A 194 -28.15 -31.88 -10.55
CA LYS A 194 -28.46 -32.22 -9.16
C LYS A 194 -29.90 -31.76 -8.87
N PRO A 195 -30.83 -32.66 -8.50
CA PRO A 195 -32.16 -32.24 -8.10
C PRO A 195 -32.07 -31.38 -6.83
N ILE A 196 -32.95 -30.38 -6.68
CA ILE A 196 -33.04 -29.56 -5.48
C ILE A 196 -33.44 -30.46 -4.30
N GLN A 197 -32.61 -30.53 -3.27
CA GLN A 197 -32.81 -31.43 -2.12
C GLN A 197 -33.22 -30.69 -0.84
N GLY A 198 -33.89 -31.42 0.06
CA GLY A 198 -34.21 -30.97 1.42
C GLY A 198 -35.12 -29.75 1.46
N ARG A 199 -34.86 -28.84 2.41
CA ARG A 199 -35.65 -27.63 2.66
C ARG A 199 -35.82 -26.72 1.45
N TRP A 200 -34.87 -26.78 0.50
CA TRP A 200 -34.90 -25.96 -0.71
C TRP A 200 -35.98 -26.41 -1.69
N LYS A 201 -36.38 -27.68 -1.67
CA LYS A 201 -37.44 -28.18 -2.55
C LYS A 201 -38.76 -27.48 -2.27
N GLU A 202 -39.07 -27.21 -1.02
CA GLU A 202 -40.27 -26.49 -0.60
C GLU A 202 -40.14 -24.98 -0.81
N GLN A 203 -38.97 -24.40 -0.50
CA GLN A 203 -38.69 -22.98 -0.70
C GLN A 203 -38.86 -22.53 -2.16
N TYR A 204 -38.44 -23.37 -3.11
CA TYR A 204 -38.45 -23.07 -4.54
C TYR A 204 -39.65 -23.67 -5.29
N LYS A 205 -40.70 -24.12 -4.58
CA LYS A 205 -41.96 -24.47 -5.26
C LYS A 205 -42.61 -23.21 -5.84
N PRO A 206 -43.24 -23.31 -7.02
CA PRO A 206 -44.09 -22.25 -7.54
C PRO A 206 -45.14 -21.86 -6.48
N GLN A 207 -45.24 -20.56 -6.20
CA GLN A 207 -46.21 -20.08 -5.23
C GLN A 207 -47.59 -20.00 -5.89
N PRO A 208 -48.65 -20.54 -5.27
CA PRO A 208 -49.98 -20.63 -5.90
C PRO A 208 -50.58 -19.29 -6.31
N HIS A 209 -50.16 -18.20 -5.65
CA HIS A 209 -50.66 -16.85 -5.88
C HIS A 209 -49.85 -16.08 -6.93
N ILE A 210 -48.74 -16.64 -7.41
CA ILE A 210 -47.92 -16.04 -8.46
C ILE A 210 -48.34 -16.67 -9.79
N ASN A 211 -48.77 -15.84 -10.73
CA ASN A 211 -49.15 -16.27 -12.07
C ASN A 211 -47.93 -16.89 -12.78
N GLU A 212 -48.08 -18.07 -13.39
CA GLU A 212 -47.00 -18.76 -14.10
C GLU A 212 -46.47 -17.94 -15.30
N ASN A 213 -47.27 -17.01 -15.81
CA ASN A 213 -46.96 -16.14 -16.94
C ASN A 213 -46.48 -14.75 -16.51
N ILE A 214 -46.08 -14.50 -15.26
CA ILE A 214 -45.60 -13.15 -14.84
C ILE A 214 -44.42 -12.63 -15.67
N TYR A 215 -43.65 -13.53 -16.29
CA TYR A 215 -42.52 -13.17 -17.16
C TYR A 215 -42.87 -13.23 -18.65
N SER A 216 -44.12 -13.57 -19.01
CA SER A 216 -44.56 -13.52 -20.39
C SER A 216 -44.54 -12.08 -20.86
N GLY A 217 -43.68 -11.77 -21.84
CA GLY A 217 -43.51 -10.41 -22.35
C GLY A 217 -42.39 -9.61 -21.69
N ILE A 218 -41.57 -10.18 -20.80
CA ILE A 218 -40.40 -9.47 -20.23
C ILE A 218 -39.37 -9.04 -21.30
N MET A 219 -39.34 -9.76 -22.43
CA MET A 219 -38.47 -9.45 -23.57
C MET A 219 -39.16 -8.53 -24.59
N ASN A 220 -40.43 -8.16 -24.38
CA ASN A 220 -41.11 -7.21 -25.24
C ASN A 220 -40.61 -5.79 -24.93
N ALA A 221 -40.67 -4.91 -25.93
CA ALA A 221 -40.43 -3.50 -25.68
C ALA A 221 -41.55 -2.92 -24.80
N PRO A 222 -41.25 -1.98 -23.88
CA PRO A 222 -42.27 -1.32 -23.07
C PRO A 222 -43.26 -0.56 -23.96
N SER A 223 -44.52 -0.64 -23.60
CA SER A 223 -45.62 0.05 -24.29
C SER A 223 -45.60 1.55 -24.01
N TYR A 224 -46.27 2.32 -24.88
CA TYR A 224 -46.36 3.78 -24.74
C TYR A 224 -47.01 4.21 -23.41
N ASP A 225 -48.01 3.46 -22.94
CA ASP A 225 -48.69 3.75 -21.67
C ASP A 225 -47.77 3.46 -20.46
N GLU A 226 -46.97 2.39 -20.49
CA GLU A 226 -45.96 2.11 -19.45
C GLU A 226 -44.86 3.18 -19.41
N TRP A 227 -44.56 3.83 -20.54
CA TRP A 227 -43.64 4.97 -20.58
C TRP A 227 -44.25 6.23 -19.94
N LEU A 228 -45.56 6.45 -20.08
CA LEU A 228 -46.24 7.60 -19.52
C LEU A 228 -46.40 7.52 -18.00
N ASP A 229 -46.56 6.32 -17.44
CA ASP A 229 -46.67 6.10 -15.98
C ASP A 229 -45.37 6.38 -15.20
N ILE A 230 -44.24 6.59 -15.90
CA ILE A 230 -42.92 6.86 -15.29
C ILE A 230 -42.61 8.38 -15.24
N ILE A 231 -43.40 9.22 -15.92
CA ILE A 231 -43.18 10.68 -16.06
C ILE A 231 -44.20 11.46 -15.23
#